data_AF-A0A2D4RU96-F1
#
_entry.id   AF-A0A2D4RU96-F1
#
_cell.length_a   1.000
_cell.length_b   1.000
_cell.length_c   1.000
_cell.angle_alpha   90.00
_cell.angle_beta   90.00
_cell.angle_gamma   90.00
#
_symmetry.space_group_name_H-M   'P 1'
#
loop_
_entity.id
_entity.type
_entity.pdbx_description
1 polymer ?
#
loop_
_entity_poly.entity_id
_entity_poly.type
_entity_poly.pdbx_seq_one_letter_code
_entity_poly.pdbx_strand_id
1 'polypeptide(L)' 'MEIKPKPTPQWERASHYIASGKCPLDLRWLLFNRKPDMLRHGCAIQVGRSVLVDHQRLMLFLEELSQRNEGLVPQR' A
#
# COMPACT_ATOMS: atom_id res chain seq x y z
N MET A 1 26.74 9.47 12.17
CA MET A 1 25.45 9.51 11.48
C MET A 1 25.27 8.18 10.77
N GLU A 2 24.48 7.27 11.33
CA GLU A 2 24.15 6.02 10.63
C GLU A 2 23.19 6.33 9.48
N ILE A 3 23.67 6.19 8.26
CA ILE A 3 22.83 6.28 7.06
C ILE A 3 22.06 4.97 7.00
N LYS A 4 20.84 4.93 7.55
CA LYS A 4 19.95 3.77 7.34
C LYS A 4 19.74 3.62 5.83
N PRO A 5 20.03 2.45 5.23
CA PRO A 5 19.81 2.26 3.80
C PRO A 5 18.34 2.54 3.49
N LYS A 6 18.09 3.33 2.44
CA LYS A 6 16.72 3.53 1.97
C LYS A 6 16.15 2.15 1.65
N PRO A 7 14.98 1.79 2.22
CA PRO A 7 14.33 0.54 1.89
C PRO A 7 14.21 0.39 0.37
N THR A 8 14.76 -0.68 -0.17
CA THR A 8 14.68 -0.98 -1.60
C THR A 8 13.21 -1.26 -1.92
N PRO A 9 12.60 -0.56 -2.90
CA PRO A 9 11.19 -0.74 -3.21
C PRO A 9 10.89 -2.19 -3.58
N GLN A 10 9.95 -2.81 -2.87
CA GLN A 10 9.51 -4.18 -3.13
C GLN A 10 8.17 -4.12 -3.84
N TRP A 11 8.23 -3.84 -5.14
CA TRP A 11 7.06 -3.79 -5.99
C TRP A 11 6.53 -5.19 -6.28
N GLU A 12 5.31 -5.46 -5.83
CA GLU A 12 4.59 -6.70 -6.08
C GLU A 12 3.28 -6.39 -6.81
N ARG A 13 2.83 -7.28 -7.71
CA ARG A 13 1.50 -7.14 -8.31
C ARG A 13 0.44 -7.16 -7.22
N ALA A 14 -0.51 -6.24 -7.27
CA ALA A 14 -1.61 -6.15 -6.31
C ALA A 14 -2.33 -7.49 -6.13
N SER A 15 -2.54 -8.27 -7.22
CA SER A 15 -3.14 -9.60 -7.15
C SER A 15 -2.33 -10.59 -6.32
N HIS A 16 -1.00 -10.60 -6.46
CA HIS A 16 -0.12 -11.47 -5.66
C HIS A 16 -0.04 -10.98 -4.22
N TYR A 17 0.06 -9.67 -4.02
CA TYR A 17 0.11 -9.07 -2.69
C TYR A 17 -1.19 -9.36 -1.90
N ILE A 18 -2.37 -9.28 -2.54
CA ILE A 18 -3.65 -9.70 -1.95
C ILE A 18 -3.60 -11.18 -1.54
N ALA A 19 -3.14 -12.04 -2.45
CA ALA A 19 -3.05 -13.48 -2.19
C ALA A 19 -2.06 -13.82 -1.05
N SER A 20 -1.04 -12.98 -0.85
CA SER A 20 -0.03 -13.18 0.19
C SER A 20 -0.52 -12.93 1.62
N GLY A 21 -1.66 -12.25 1.80
CA GLY A 21 -2.20 -11.92 3.13
C GLY A 21 -1.36 -10.93 3.95
N LYS A 22 -0.30 -10.33 3.38
CA LYS A 22 0.61 -9.41 4.09
C LYS A 22 -0.01 -8.06 4.44
N CYS A 23 -1.11 -7.67 3.79
CA CYS A 23 -1.80 -6.42 4.09
C CYS A 23 -2.60 -6.57 5.38
N PRO A 24 -2.44 -5.71 6.39
CA PRO A 24 -3.28 -5.75 7.59
C PRO A 24 -4.74 -5.35 7.32
N LEU A 25 -5.01 -4.76 6.15
CA LEU A 25 -6.32 -4.28 5.72
C LEU A 25 -6.76 -4.95 4.41
N ASP A 26 -8.03 -4.76 4.06
CA ASP A 26 -8.54 -5.17 2.75
C ASP A 26 -7.94 -4.30 1.63
N LEU A 27 -6.91 -4.83 0.94
CA LEU A 27 -6.28 -4.12 -0.17
C LEU A 27 -7.23 -3.94 -1.37
N ARG A 28 -8.24 -4.80 -1.58
CA ARG A 28 -9.22 -4.58 -2.65
C ARG A 28 -10.05 -3.33 -2.35
N TRP A 29 -10.46 -3.16 -1.09
CA TRP A 29 -11.16 -1.95 -0.67
C TRP A 29 -10.30 -0.70 -0.83
N LEU A 30 -9.02 -0.75 -0.42
CA LEU A 30 -8.08 0.38 -0.58
C LEU A 30 -7.89 0.76 -2.05
N LEU A 31 -7.68 -0.22 -2.93
CA LEU A 31 -7.52 0.03 -4.36
C LEU A 31 -8.80 0.57 -5.03
N PHE A 32 -9.97 0.25 -4.49
CA PHE A 32 -11.22 0.79 -4.99
C PHE A 32 -11.46 2.24 -4.51
N ASN A 33 -11.24 2.51 -3.21
CA ASN A 33 -11.65 3.77 -2.57
C ASN A 33 -10.56 4.82 -2.44
N ARG A 34 -9.28 4.42 -2.49
CA ARG A 34 -8.12 5.25 -2.13
C ARG A 34 -6.98 5.17 -3.15
N LYS A 35 -7.17 4.50 -4.30
CA LYS A 35 -6.12 4.36 -5.32
C LYS A 35 -5.48 5.68 -5.75
N PRO A 36 -6.20 6.79 -6.00
CA PRO A 36 -5.56 8.07 -6.34
C PRO A 36 -4.58 8.55 -5.27
N ASP A 37 -4.94 8.38 -3.99
CA ASP A 37 -4.09 8.77 -2.86
C ASP A 37 -2.89 7.84 -2.72
N MET A 38 -3.09 6.53 -2.94
CA MET A 38 -2.00 5.55 -2.97
C MET A 38 -0.98 5.84 -4.08
N LEU A 39 -1.45 6.26 -5.26
CA LEU A 39 -0.59 6.69 -6.38
C LEU A 39 0.17 7.97 -6.03
N ARG A 40 -0.48 8.94 -5.39
CA ARG A 40 0.14 10.21 -4.95
C ARG A 40 1.18 10.00 -3.85
N HIS A 41 0.87 9.13 -2.88
CA HIS A 41 1.79 8.72 -1.80
C HIS A 41 2.97 7.90 -2.34
N GLY A 42 2.77 7.25 -3.48
CA GLY A 42 3.76 6.42 -4.15
C GLY A 42 3.86 5.02 -3.56
N CYS A 43 2.84 4.55 -2.86
CA CYS A 43 2.73 3.16 -2.41
C CYS A 43 2.05 2.25 -3.44
N ALA A 44 1.48 2.82 -4.49
CA ALA A 44 0.99 2.11 -5.66
C ALA A 44 1.50 2.76 -6.96
N ILE A 45 1.61 1.96 -8.02
CA ILE A 45 1.82 2.44 -9.40
C ILE A 45 0.92 1.67 -10.37
N GLN A 46 0.41 2.36 -11.40
CA GLN A 46 -0.36 1.74 -12.47
C GLN A 46 0.57 1.36 -13.63
N VAL A 47 0.56 0.08 -14.02
CA VAL A 47 1.31 -0.43 -15.18
C VAL A 47 0.33 -1.17 -16.10
N GLY A 48 -0.09 -0.51 -17.17
CA GLY A 48 -1.12 -1.03 -18.08
C GLY A 48 -2.44 -1.27 -17.34
N ARG A 49 -2.91 -2.51 -17.29
CA ARG A 49 -4.11 -2.92 -16.54
C ARG A 49 -3.82 -3.36 -15.10
N SER A 50 -2.54 -3.50 -14.74
CA SER A 50 -2.12 -3.99 -13.42
C SER A 50 -1.75 -2.84 -12.49
N VAL A 51 -1.94 -3.06 -11.18
CA VAL A 51 -1.39 -2.20 -10.13
C VAL A 51 -0.24 -2.94 -9.47
N LEU A 52 0.89 -2.27 -9.28
CA LEU A 52 1.96 -2.73 -8.40
C LEU A 52 1.86 -1.96 -7.08
N VAL A 53 2.18 -2.64 -5.99
CA VAL A 53 2.13 -2.12 -4.63
C VAL A 53 3.52 -2.28 -4.02
N ASP A 54 3.98 -1.24 -3.35
CA ASP A 54 5.17 -1.29 -2.51
C ASP A 54 4.75 -1.52 -1.06
N HIS A 55 5.17 -2.64 -0.48
CA HIS A 55 4.77 -3.04 0.88
C HIS A 55 5.12 -1.97 1.93
N GLN A 56 6.34 -1.46 1.91
CA GLN A 56 6.85 -0.58 2.96
C GLN A 56 6.18 0.79 2.90
N ARG A 57 6.02 1.34 1.70
CA ARG A 57 5.27 2.58 1.49
C ARG A 57 3.79 2.40 1.78
N LEU A 58 3.22 1.23 1.50
CA LEU A 58 1.84 0.94 1.87
C LEU A 58 1.68 0.98 3.39
N MET A 59 2.60 0.39 4.17
CA MET A 59 2.52 0.45 5.63
C MET A 59 2.55 1.89 6.16
N LEU A 60 3.44 2.73 5.61
CA LEU A 60 3.50 4.16 5.95
C LEU A 60 2.20 4.89 5.60
N PHE A 61 1.62 4.61 4.43
CA PHE A 61 0.34 5.16 4.03
C PHE A 61 -0.79 4.77 5.01
N LEU A 62 -0.83 3.51 5.44
CA LEU A 62 -1.85 3.04 6.39
C LEU A 62 -1.69 3.66 7.78
N GLU A 63 -0.45 3.86 8.22
CA GLU A 63 -0.15 4.57 9.46
C GLU A 63 -0.65 6.02 9.39
N GLU A 64 -0.41 6.73 8.28
CA GLU A 64 -0.92 8.10 8.09
C GLU A 64 -2.45 8.16 8.11
N LEU A 65 -3.14 7.21 7.47
CA LEU A 65 -4.61 7.16 7.49
C LEU A 65 -5.14 6.91 8.91
N SER A 66 -4.49 6.01 9.65
CA SER A 66 -4.83 5.72 11.05
C SER A 66 -4.68 6.97 11.93
N GLN A 67 -3.59 7.71 11.78
CA GLN A 67 -3.35 8.97 12.52
C GLN A 67 -4.40 10.05 12.21
N ARG A 68 -5.00 10.01 11.02
CA ARG A 68 -6.07 10.94 10.60
C ARG A 68 -7.47 10.48 11.01
N ASN A 69 -7.60 9.33 11.68
CA ASN A 69 -8.88 8.67 11.98
C ASN A 69 -9.73 8.45 10.71
N GLU A 70 -9.10 8.24 9.56
CA GLU A 70 -9.82 7.87 8.35
C GLU A 70 -10.24 6.40 8.43
N GLY A 71 -11.51 6.11 8.11
CA GLY A 71 -12.06 4.75 8.22
C GLY A 71 -11.23 3.71 7.45
N LEU A 72 -10.58 2.81 8.19
CA LEU A 72 -9.84 1.67 7.66
C LEU A 72 -10.68 0.40 7.78
N VAL A 73 -10.66 -0.46 6.76
CA VAL A 73 -11.39 -1.74 6.74
C VAL A 73 -10.40 -2.88 7.02
N PRO A 74 -10.44 -3.52 8.21
CA PRO A 74 -9.62 -4.69 8.51
C PRO A 74 -9.93 -5.86 7.59
N GLN A 75 -8.99 -6.80 7.45
CA GLN A 75 -9.31 -8.09 6.83
C GLN A 75 -10.35 -8.86 7.66
N ARG A 76 -11.24 -9.58 6.98
CA ARG A 76 -12.21 -10.50 7.58
C ARG A 76 -11.63 -11.88 7.76
#